data_AF-A0A9K3M491-F1
#
_entry.id   AF-A0A9K3M491-F1
#
_cell.length_a   1.000
_cell.length_b   1.000
_cell.length_c   1.000
_cell.angle_alpha   90.00
_cell.angle_beta   90.00
_cell.angle_gamma   90.00
#
_symmetry.space_group_name_H-M   'P 1'
#
loop_
_entity.id
_entity.type
_entity.pdbx_description
1 polymer ?
#
loop_
_entity_poly.entity_id
_entity_poly.type
_entity_poly.pdbx_seq_one_letter_code
_entity_poly.pdbx_strand_id
1 'polypeptide(L)'
;MTPRTLPQESTEQSQTSSCSNEDGPDTSFLSGDSTTHKSTGHHTSMPIKSQSTWKDDSDSESFSDLPSSDNKATFLSKNKDKTCKRPATTTGAKKKKMKKTVVPTEIHLLIRAAADACGNWEKELESVHGLSESEACTCVNLVGEYLNKDSFPDFDGGKYEEKMVRLADQGRVLMKRLDELLKKYPQESSEQICRADGWCMLQEQ
;
A
#
# COMPACT_ATOMS: atom_id res chain seq x y z
N MET A 1 24.31 -47.18 -32.43
CA MET A 1 24.94 -45.97 -31.87
C MET A 1 24.43 -44.78 -32.64
N THR A 2 23.48 -44.03 -32.09
CA THR A 2 22.86 -42.86 -32.72
C THR A 2 23.41 -41.58 -32.09
N PRO A 3 23.92 -40.62 -32.88
CA PRO A 3 24.40 -39.36 -32.32
C PRO A 3 23.22 -38.49 -31.88
N ARG A 4 23.38 -37.92 -30.67
CA ARG A 4 22.42 -37.02 -30.01
C ARG A 4 22.74 -35.59 -30.45
N THR A 5 21.91 -35.01 -31.30
CA THR A 5 22.00 -33.60 -31.71
C THR A 5 21.45 -32.71 -30.59
N LEU A 6 22.28 -31.79 -30.09
CA LEU A 6 21.89 -30.73 -29.15
C LEU A 6 21.39 -29.50 -29.93
N PRO A 7 20.35 -28.80 -29.46
CA PRO A 7 19.90 -27.55 -30.07
C PRO A 7 20.86 -26.39 -29.72
N GLN A 8 21.24 -25.61 -30.74
CA GLN A 8 21.96 -24.35 -30.58
C GLN A 8 21.01 -23.27 -30.04
N GLU A 9 21.39 -22.68 -28.91
CA GLU A 9 20.76 -21.49 -28.34
C GLU A 9 21.19 -20.27 -29.19
N SER A 10 20.22 -19.58 -29.79
CA SER A 10 20.48 -18.35 -30.57
C SER A 10 20.37 -17.16 -29.63
N THR A 11 21.50 -16.49 -29.39
CA THR A 11 21.59 -15.22 -28.67
C THR A 11 21.16 -14.08 -29.60
N GLU A 12 19.93 -13.58 -29.44
CA GLU A 12 19.53 -12.31 -30.06
C GLU A 12 20.01 -11.13 -29.19
N GLN A 13 21.05 -10.44 -29.68
CA GLN A 13 21.42 -9.11 -29.25
C GLN A 13 20.48 -8.11 -29.95
N SER A 14 19.65 -7.39 -29.19
CA SER A 14 18.87 -6.28 -29.73
C SER A 14 19.41 -4.94 -29.25
N GLN A 15 19.69 -4.10 -30.23
CA GLN A 15 20.52 -2.90 -30.17
C GLN A 15 19.78 -1.71 -29.56
N THR A 16 20.53 -0.91 -28.82
CA THR A 16 20.15 0.40 -28.29
C THR A 16 20.05 1.44 -29.42
N SER A 17 18.89 2.07 -29.60
CA SER A 17 18.77 3.29 -30.42
C SER A 17 18.62 4.52 -29.53
N SER A 18 19.65 5.36 -29.56
CA SER A 18 19.70 6.71 -29.01
C SER A 18 19.02 7.67 -29.99
N CYS A 19 18.09 8.50 -29.51
CA CYS A 19 17.59 9.67 -30.23
C CYS A 19 17.67 10.89 -29.30
N SER A 20 18.74 11.65 -29.48
CA SER A 20 18.75 13.09 -29.20
C SER A 20 17.81 13.80 -30.16
N ASN A 21 17.14 14.87 -29.69
CA ASN A 21 16.76 16.11 -30.39
C ASN A 21 15.87 16.91 -29.43
N GLU A 22 15.76 18.24 -29.38
CA GLU A 22 16.46 19.42 -29.88
C GLU A 22 15.77 20.60 -29.15
N ASP A 23 16.50 21.69 -28.95
CA ASP A 23 16.09 22.92 -28.28
C ASP A 23 14.89 23.69 -28.91
N GLY A 24 14.03 24.23 -28.03
CA GLY A 24 13.37 25.55 -28.13
C GLY A 24 11.91 25.61 -28.68
N PRO A 25 11.19 26.76 -28.59
CA PRO A 25 11.41 27.99 -27.81
C PRO A 25 10.19 28.46 -26.97
N ASP A 26 10.41 29.47 -26.12
CA ASP A 26 9.42 30.26 -25.37
C ASP A 26 8.29 30.87 -26.25
N THR A 27 7.04 30.84 -25.76
CA THR A 27 6.02 31.87 -26.07
C THR A 27 5.00 32.07 -24.95
N SER A 28 5.18 33.17 -24.22
CA SER A 28 4.18 34.24 -23.93
C SER A 28 2.74 33.93 -23.50
N PHE A 29 2.42 34.43 -22.29
CA PHE A 29 1.43 35.49 -22.03
C PHE A 29 -0.03 35.28 -22.48
N LEU A 30 -0.97 35.29 -21.51
CA LEU A 30 -2.17 36.13 -21.54
C LEU A 30 -2.90 36.09 -20.18
N SER A 31 -2.86 37.24 -19.49
CA SER A 31 -3.77 37.57 -18.39
C SER A 31 -5.20 37.70 -18.93
N GLY A 32 -6.14 37.02 -18.29
CA GLY A 32 -7.58 37.19 -18.50
C GLY A 32 -8.23 37.58 -17.18
N ASP A 33 -8.47 38.87 -17.01
CA ASP A 33 -9.32 39.46 -15.97
C ASP A 33 -10.78 39.45 -16.44
N SER A 34 -11.70 39.61 -15.48
CA SER A 34 -13.15 39.86 -15.61
C SER A 34 -14.07 38.65 -15.43
N THR A 35 -14.82 38.62 -14.32
CA THR A 35 -16.21 39.16 -14.28
C THR A 35 -16.95 38.64 -13.04
N THR A 36 -17.28 39.57 -12.15
CA THR A 36 -18.14 39.39 -10.97
C THR A 36 -19.61 39.49 -11.37
N HIS A 37 -20.43 38.43 -11.26
CA HIS A 37 -21.90 38.59 -11.10
C HIS A 37 -22.54 37.45 -10.29
N LYS A 38 -22.77 37.76 -9.00
CA LYS A 38 -23.96 37.53 -8.17
C LYS A 38 -24.94 36.40 -8.59
N SER A 39 -24.87 35.27 -7.89
CA SER A 39 -26.01 34.35 -7.72
C SER A 39 -26.38 34.25 -6.25
N THR A 40 -27.54 34.81 -5.90
CA THR A 40 -28.23 34.64 -4.62
C THR A 40 -28.97 33.30 -4.66
N GLY A 41 -28.35 32.26 -4.09
CA GLY A 41 -28.96 30.96 -3.83
C GLY A 41 -28.93 30.68 -2.33
N HIS A 42 -30.10 30.48 -1.74
CA HIS A 42 -30.31 30.19 -0.33
C HIS A 42 -29.55 28.92 0.08
N HIS A 43 -28.51 29.05 0.90
CA HIS A 43 -27.85 27.92 1.55
C HIS A 43 -28.37 27.82 2.99
N THR A 44 -28.98 26.67 3.28
CA THR A 44 -29.28 26.24 4.65
C THR A 44 -27.96 25.87 5.32
N SER A 45 -27.43 26.80 6.10
CA SER A 45 -26.18 26.64 6.84
C SER A 45 -26.33 25.56 7.91
N MET A 46 -25.60 24.46 7.77
CA MET A 46 -25.29 23.56 8.88
C MET A 46 -24.10 24.15 9.65
N PRO A 47 -24.12 24.15 11.00
CA PRO A 47 -23.04 24.72 11.80
C PRO A 47 -21.76 23.91 11.63
N ILE A 48 -20.77 24.52 10.99
CA ILE A 48 -19.38 24.04 10.94
C ILE A 48 -18.85 24.13 12.38
N LYS A 49 -18.68 22.98 13.02
CA LYS A 49 -17.98 22.87 14.29
C LYS A 49 -16.53 23.29 14.09
N SER A 50 -16.15 24.29 14.87
CA SER A 50 -14.85 24.94 14.93
C SER A 50 -13.68 23.96 14.97
N GLN A 51 -12.63 24.36 14.23
CA GLN A 51 -11.31 23.76 14.17
C GLN A 51 -10.71 23.57 15.58
N SER A 52 -10.26 22.35 15.86
CA SER A 52 -9.25 22.11 16.88
C SER A 52 -7.89 22.52 16.30
N THR A 53 -7.38 23.65 16.77
CA THR A 53 -6.00 24.07 16.63
C THR A 53 -5.10 23.06 17.32
N TRP A 54 -4.41 22.23 16.54
CA TRP A 54 -3.29 21.44 17.05
C TRP A 54 -2.10 22.39 17.11
N LYS A 55 -1.62 22.66 18.33
CA LYS A 55 -0.35 23.33 18.57
C LYS A 55 0.76 22.42 18.07
N ASP A 56 1.45 22.89 17.06
CA ASP A 56 2.74 22.37 16.61
C ASP A 56 3.80 22.92 17.56
N ASP A 57 4.18 22.12 18.56
CA ASP A 57 5.41 22.36 19.34
C ASP A 57 6.56 21.77 18.53
N SER A 58 7.09 22.59 17.62
CA SER A 58 8.35 22.39 16.93
C SER A 58 9.52 22.50 17.91
N ASP A 59 9.81 21.42 18.63
CA ASP A 59 11.11 21.27 19.29
C ASP A 59 12.15 20.85 18.25
N SER A 60 13.01 21.82 17.92
CA SER A 60 14.14 21.67 17.00
C SER A 60 15.29 20.95 17.72
N GLU A 61 15.26 19.62 17.76
CA GLU A 61 16.39 18.85 18.27
C GLU A 61 17.49 18.75 17.20
N SER A 62 18.49 19.61 17.39
CA SER A 62 19.77 19.61 16.69
C SER A 62 20.51 18.28 16.89
N PHE A 63 20.43 17.39 15.91
CA PHE A 63 21.30 16.20 15.84
C PHE A 63 22.65 16.58 15.24
N SER A 64 23.65 16.71 16.10
CA SER A 64 25.06 16.57 15.72
C SER A 64 25.63 15.32 16.39
N ASP A 65 26.51 14.67 15.62
CA ASP A 65 27.52 13.68 16.01
C ASP A 65 27.14 12.20 16.03
N LEU A 66 27.52 11.56 14.92
CA LEU A 66 27.81 10.14 14.76
C LEU A 66 28.84 9.68 15.81
N PRO A 67 28.70 8.44 16.30
CA PRO A 67 29.86 7.55 16.19
C PRO A 67 29.50 6.19 15.58
N SER A 68 30.33 5.79 14.62
CA SER A 68 30.50 4.42 14.14
C SER A 68 30.88 3.51 15.30
N SER A 69 30.09 2.45 15.54
CA SER A 69 30.52 1.33 16.40
C SER A 69 29.79 0.02 16.03
N ASP A 70 30.58 -0.94 15.58
CA ASP A 70 30.24 -2.34 15.34
C ASP A 70 29.81 -3.08 16.61
N ASN A 71 28.51 -3.33 16.78
CA ASN A 71 28.01 -4.06 17.94
C ASN A 71 26.99 -5.13 17.51
N LYS A 72 27.49 -6.36 17.40
CA LYS A 72 26.77 -7.63 17.29
C LYS A 72 25.68 -7.75 18.38
N ALA A 73 24.41 -7.55 18.02
CA ALA A 73 23.29 -7.65 18.94
C ALA A 73 22.75 -9.10 19.04
N THR A 74 23.12 -9.78 20.13
CA THR A 74 22.48 -11.02 20.59
C THR A 74 21.08 -10.70 21.13
N PHE A 75 20.04 -11.18 20.45
CA PHE A 75 18.66 -11.14 20.94
C PHE A 75 18.52 -11.95 22.24
N LEU A 76 18.43 -11.26 23.38
CA LEU A 76 18.05 -11.85 24.65
C LEU A 76 16.76 -11.17 25.13
N SER A 77 15.64 -11.76 24.70
CA SER A 77 14.28 -11.39 25.09
C SER A 77 14.08 -11.63 26.59
N LYS A 78 14.20 -10.57 27.40
CA LYS A 78 13.82 -10.59 28.81
C LYS A 78 12.33 -10.33 28.94
N ASN A 79 11.55 -11.40 29.02
CA ASN A 79 10.15 -11.35 29.44
C ASN A 79 10.10 -10.88 30.91
N LYS A 80 9.55 -9.70 31.14
CA LYS A 80 9.35 -9.14 32.48
C LYS A 80 7.91 -9.44 32.90
N ASP A 81 7.76 -10.48 33.70
CA ASP A 81 6.50 -10.89 34.32
C ASP A 81 5.87 -9.74 35.12
N LYS A 82 4.82 -9.13 34.57
CA LYS A 82 3.87 -8.30 35.31
C LYS A 82 2.67 -9.15 35.69
N THR A 83 2.78 -9.78 36.86
CA THR A 83 1.69 -10.50 37.54
C THR A 83 0.58 -9.52 37.95
N CYS A 84 -0.41 -9.32 37.08
CA CYS A 84 -1.69 -8.73 37.48
C CYS A 84 -2.47 -9.73 38.34
N LYS A 85 -2.41 -9.55 39.66
CA LYS A 85 -3.36 -10.17 40.61
C LYS A 85 -4.75 -9.61 40.33
N ARG A 86 -5.64 -10.41 39.74
CA ARG A 86 -7.07 -10.10 39.58
C ARG A 86 -7.90 -11.02 40.49
N PRO A 87 -8.93 -10.50 41.20
CA PRO A 87 -9.65 -11.25 42.23
C PRO A 87 -10.49 -12.39 41.65
N ALA A 88 -10.53 -13.47 42.42
CA ALA A 88 -11.29 -14.67 42.15
C ALA A 88 -12.80 -14.42 42.30
N THR A 89 -13.54 -14.54 41.21
CA THR A 89 -15.00 -14.77 41.22
C THR A 89 -15.31 -16.13 40.61
N THR A 90 -15.58 -17.06 41.53
CA THR A 90 -16.51 -18.20 41.47
C THR A 90 -17.09 -18.64 40.10
N THR A 91 -16.50 -19.73 39.60
CA THR A 91 -17.16 -21.01 39.25
C THR A 91 -18.57 -20.95 38.65
N GLY A 92 -18.63 -20.77 37.33
CA GLY A 92 -19.58 -21.47 36.47
C GLY A 92 -18.79 -22.24 35.42
N ALA A 93 -18.77 -23.58 35.51
CA ALA A 93 -18.06 -24.46 34.60
C ALA A 93 -18.70 -24.45 33.20
N LYS A 94 -18.47 -23.37 32.45
CA LYS A 94 -18.73 -23.33 31.01
C LYS A 94 -17.76 -24.31 30.37
N LYS A 95 -18.29 -25.38 29.77
CA LYS A 95 -17.53 -26.31 28.92
C LYS A 95 -16.71 -25.47 27.95
N LYS A 96 -15.38 -25.42 28.17
CA LYS A 96 -14.45 -24.82 27.20
C LYS A 96 -14.60 -25.66 25.93
N LYS A 97 -15.40 -25.17 24.97
CA LYS A 97 -15.39 -25.72 23.61
C LYS A 97 -13.93 -25.68 23.17
N MET A 98 -13.33 -26.85 22.94
CA MET A 98 -11.99 -26.94 22.40
C MET A 98 -12.02 -26.24 21.05
N LYS A 99 -11.33 -25.11 20.94
CA LYS A 99 -11.08 -24.43 19.66
C LYS A 99 -10.38 -25.45 18.77
N LYS A 100 -11.01 -25.81 17.65
CA LYS A 100 -10.33 -26.65 16.65
C LYS A 100 -9.17 -25.83 16.08
N THR A 101 -8.01 -26.42 15.85
CA THR A 101 -6.98 -25.69 15.11
C THR A 101 -7.39 -25.74 13.63
N VAL A 102 -7.82 -24.61 13.07
CA VAL A 102 -8.07 -24.53 11.62
C VAL A 102 -6.69 -24.43 10.96
N VAL A 103 -6.40 -25.36 10.05
CA VAL A 103 -5.14 -25.39 9.30
C VAL A 103 -5.33 -24.56 8.03
N PRO A 104 -4.45 -23.58 7.72
CA PRO A 104 -4.58 -22.79 6.50
C PRO A 104 -4.60 -23.68 5.26
N THR A 105 -5.60 -23.48 4.40
CA THR A 105 -5.66 -24.11 3.07
C THR A 105 -4.66 -23.45 2.13
N GLU A 106 -4.43 -24.05 0.96
CA GLU A 106 -3.63 -23.41 -0.09
C GLU A 106 -4.24 -22.08 -0.55
N ILE A 107 -5.58 -21.99 -0.60
CA ILE A 107 -6.30 -20.77 -0.99
C ILE A 107 -6.07 -19.65 0.03
N HIS A 108 -6.11 -19.99 1.33
CA HIS A 108 -5.77 -19.06 2.40
C HIS A 108 -4.35 -18.48 2.24
N LEU A 109 -3.39 -19.29 1.78
CA LEU A 109 -2.02 -18.83 1.53
C LEU A 109 -1.94 -17.95 0.27
N LEU A 110 -2.71 -18.26 -0.78
CA LEU A 110 -2.76 -17.44 -2.00
C LEU A 110 -3.35 -16.05 -1.76
N ILE A 111 -4.48 -15.97 -1.03
CA ILE A 111 -5.09 -14.69 -0.66
C ILE A 111 -4.11 -13.87 0.19
N ARG A 112 -3.42 -14.52 1.14
CA ARG A 112 -2.40 -13.86 1.96
C ARG A 112 -1.25 -13.33 1.12
N ALA A 113 -0.70 -14.14 0.23
CA ALA A 113 0.40 -13.70 -0.63
C ALA A 113 0.01 -12.49 -1.51
N ALA A 114 -1.23 -12.47 -2.01
CA ALA A 114 -1.75 -11.33 -2.77
C ALA A 114 -1.91 -10.08 -1.88
N ALA A 115 -2.44 -10.23 -0.66
CA ALA A 115 -2.57 -9.12 0.29
C ALA A 115 -1.21 -8.57 0.73
N ASP A 116 -0.24 -9.45 1.01
CA ASP A 116 1.13 -9.07 1.36
C ASP A 116 1.80 -8.35 0.18
N ALA A 117 1.57 -8.78 -1.06
CA ALA A 117 2.06 -8.08 -2.25
C ALA A 117 1.47 -6.65 -2.37
N CYS A 118 0.17 -6.47 -2.13
CA CYS A 118 -0.45 -5.14 -2.11
C CYS A 118 0.17 -4.25 -1.01
N GLY A 119 0.31 -4.78 0.21
CA GLY A 119 0.88 -4.01 1.33
C GLY A 119 2.37 -3.71 1.18
N ASN A 120 3.13 -4.58 0.51
CA ASN A 120 4.53 -4.32 0.19
C ASN A 120 4.65 -3.26 -0.91
N TRP A 121 3.82 -3.32 -1.94
CA TRP A 121 3.79 -2.31 -2.99
C TRP A 121 3.59 -0.90 -2.42
N GLU A 122 2.65 -0.71 -1.49
CA GLU A 122 2.43 0.59 -0.83
C GLU A 122 3.69 1.10 -0.09
N LYS A 123 4.39 0.21 0.61
CA LYS A 123 5.64 0.56 1.32
C LYS A 123 6.81 0.84 0.37
N GLU A 124 6.85 0.17 -0.77
CA GLU A 124 7.90 0.33 -1.79
C GLU A 124 7.79 1.67 -2.51
N LEU A 125 6.60 2.29 -2.57
CA LEU A 125 6.40 3.63 -3.14
C LEU A 125 7.36 4.66 -2.51
N GLU A 126 7.45 4.68 -1.19
CA GLU A 126 8.36 5.61 -0.48
C GLU A 126 9.78 5.06 -0.41
N SER A 127 9.94 3.81 0.04
CA SER A 127 11.27 3.27 0.39
C SER A 127 12.15 2.91 -0.82
N VAL A 128 11.55 2.40 -1.91
CA VAL A 128 12.28 1.94 -3.10
C VAL A 128 12.19 2.99 -4.21
N HIS A 129 11.01 3.57 -4.40
CA HIS A 129 10.80 4.54 -5.46
C HIS A 129 11.07 5.98 -5.02
N GLY A 130 11.27 6.26 -3.73
CA GLY A 130 11.61 7.59 -3.24
C GLY A 130 10.50 8.61 -3.47
N LEU A 131 9.24 8.16 -3.55
CA LEU A 131 8.10 9.07 -3.56
C LEU A 131 7.95 9.69 -2.16
N SER A 132 7.56 10.97 -2.12
CA SER A 132 7.07 11.57 -0.89
C SER A 132 5.74 10.94 -0.47
N GLU A 133 5.37 11.07 0.80
CA GLU A 133 4.08 10.59 1.33
C GLU A 133 2.89 11.14 0.51
N SER A 134 2.95 12.40 0.08
CA SER A 134 1.92 13.02 -0.76
C SER A 134 1.82 12.39 -2.15
N GLU A 135 2.95 12.06 -2.77
CA GLU A 135 2.99 11.39 -4.08
C GLU A 135 2.56 9.94 -3.97
N ALA A 136 2.99 9.22 -2.93
CA ALA A 136 2.56 7.86 -2.63
C ALA A 136 1.03 7.82 -2.41
N CYS A 137 0.49 8.75 -1.63
CA CYS A 137 -0.96 8.92 -1.44
C CYS A 137 -1.68 9.18 -2.77
N THR A 138 -1.13 10.06 -3.62
CA THR A 138 -1.69 10.34 -4.95
C THR A 138 -1.68 9.11 -5.84
N CYS A 139 -0.60 8.33 -5.81
CA CYS A 139 -0.47 7.06 -6.53
C CYS A 139 -1.55 6.05 -6.08
N VAL A 140 -1.75 5.88 -4.77
CA VAL A 140 -2.79 4.99 -4.21
C VAL A 140 -4.20 5.48 -4.58
N ASN A 141 -4.47 6.79 -4.52
CA ASN A 141 -5.75 7.36 -4.94
C ASN A 141 -6.02 7.07 -6.43
N LEU A 142 -5.00 7.21 -7.28
CA LEU A 142 -5.11 6.90 -8.71
C LEU A 142 -5.45 5.42 -8.92
N VAL A 143 -4.87 4.49 -8.15
CA VAL A 143 -5.27 3.07 -8.19
C VAL A 143 -6.76 2.93 -7.85
N GLY A 144 -7.21 3.55 -6.77
CA GLY A 144 -8.61 3.49 -6.33
C GLY A 144 -9.61 3.97 -7.39
N GLU A 145 -9.30 5.06 -8.09
CA GLU A 145 -10.14 5.63 -9.16
C GLU A 145 -10.30 4.70 -10.38
N TYR A 146 -9.32 3.84 -10.65
CA TYR A 146 -9.27 2.98 -11.83
C TYR A 146 -9.38 1.49 -11.52
N LEU A 147 -9.57 1.12 -10.24
CA LEU A 147 -9.64 -0.28 -9.83
C LEU A 147 -10.77 -1.04 -10.54
N ASN A 148 -11.94 -0.41 -10.67
CA ASN A 148 -13.12 -0.99 -11.33
C ASN A 148 -13.19 -0.71 -12.84
N LYS A 149 -12.20 -0.04 -13.41
CA LYS A 149 -12.15 0.27 -14.85
C LYS A 149 -11.30 -0.76 -15.58
N ASP A 150 -11.64 -1.06 -16.83
CA ASP A 150 -10.91 -2.04 -17.63
C ASP A 150 -9.54 -1.50 -18.07
N SER A 151 -9.48 -0.23 -18.48
CA SER A 151 -8.25 0.45 -18.89
C SER A 151 -7.68 1.36 -17.80
N PHE A 152 -6.37 1.57 -17.86
CA PHE A 152 -5.65 2.59 -17.11
C PHE A 152 -5.44 3.80 -18.02
N PRO A 153 -5.32 5.04 -17.50
CA PRO A 153 -5.02 6.18 -18.35
C PRO A 153 -3.63 6.01 -18.96
N ASP A 154 -3.53 6.27 -20.26
CA ASP A 154 -2.24 6.44 -20.91
C ASP A 154 -1.57 7.72 -20.40
N PHE A 155 -0.24 7.73 -20.35
CA PHE A 155 0.51 8.93 -20.03
C PHE A 155 0.39 9.93 -21.18
N ASP A 156 -0.23 11.08 -20.93
CA ASP A 156 -0.49 12.14 -21.92
C ASP A 156 0.37 13.40 -21.68
N GLY A 157 1.41 13.30 -20.83
CA GLY A 157 2.20 14.47 -20.41
C GLY A 157 1.44 15.46 -19.52
N GLY A 158 0.29 15.05 -18.99
CA GLY A 158 -0.62 15.90 -18.24
C GLY A 158 -0.38 15.92 -16.72
N LYS A 159 -1.44 15.61 -15.97
CA LYS A 159 -1.58 15.89 -14.52
C LYS A 159 -0.67 15.09 -13.59
N TYR A 160 -0.14 13.96 -14.06
CA TYR A 160 0.65 13.04 -13.25
C TYR A 160 1.96 12.73 -13.95
N GLU A 161 3.03 12.55 -13.17
CA GLU A 161 4.30 12.09 -13.71
C GLU A 161 4.18 10.66 -14.25
N GLU A 162 4.88 10.36 -15.34
CA GLU A 162 4.88 9.04 -16.00
C GLU A 162 5.21 7.91 -15.01
N LYS A 163 6.16 8.16 -14.10
CA LYS A 163 6.56 7.22 -13.07
C LYS A 163 5.41 6.86 -12.13
N MET A 164 4.61 7.85 -11.69
CA MET A 164 3.46 7.62 -10.83
C MET A 164 2.37 6.81 -11.56
N VAL A 165 2.09 7.14 -12.83
CA VAL A 165 1.13 6.38 -13.65
C VAL A 165 1.56 4.91 -13.76
N ARG A 166 2.83 4.66 -14.04
CA ARG A 166 3.36 3.29 -14.12
C ARG A 166 3.27 2.52 -12.80
N LEU A 167 3.61 3.16 -11.68
CA LEU A 167 3.53 2.54 -10.34
C LEU A 167 2.08 2.27 -9.92
N ALA A 168 1.17 3.17 -10.27
CA ALA A 168 -0.25 2.99 -10.01
C ALA A 168 -0.84 1.85 -10.85
N ASP A 169 -0.45 1.69 -12.12
CA ASP A 169 -0.89 0.55 -12.92
C ASP A 169 -0.43 -0.79 -12.31
N GLN A 170 0.80 -0.86 -11.80
CA GLN A 170 1.29 -2.02 -11.06
C GLN A 170 0.45 -2.32 -9.82
N GLY A 171 0.18 -1.31 -8.99
CA GLY A 171 -0.69 -1.44 -7.81
C GLY A 171 -2.09 -1.91 -8.17
N ARG A 172 -2.66 -1.39 -9.27
CA ARG A 172 -3.96 -1.79 -9.79
C ARG A 172 -4.01 -3.27 -10.16
N VAL A 173 -2.99 -3.78 -10.84
CA VAL A 173 -2.91 -5.21 -11.21
C VAL A 173 -2.91 -6.09 -9.95
N LEU A 174 -2.15 -5.71 -8.92
CA LEU A 174 -2.10 -6.43 -7.65
C LEU A 174 -3.47 -6.42 -6.93
N MET A 175 -4.10 -5.25 -6.81
CA MET A 175 -5.40 -5.11 -6.16
C MET A 175 -6.51 -5.84 -6.92
N LYS A 176 -6.52 -5.81 -8.26
CA LYS A 176 -7.44 -6.62 -9.08
C LYS A 176 -7.24 -8.10 -8.82
N ARG A 177 -5.99 -8.56 -8.75
CA ARG A 177 -5.71 -9.97 -8.47
C ARG A 177 -6.22 -10.41 -7.11
N LEU A 178 -6.06 -9.57 -6.08
CA LEU A 178 -6.60 -9.83 -4.76
C LEU A 178 -8.14 -9.88 -4.78
N ASP A 179 -8.78 -8.89 -5.41
CA ASP A 179 -10.24 -8.84 -5.55
C ASP A 179 -10.82 -10.05 -6.30
N GLU A 180 -10.17 -10.50 -7.38
CA GLU A 180 -10.54 -11.73 -8.09
C GLU A 180 -10.47 -12.97 -7.19
N LEU A 181 -9.42 -13.09 -6.37
CA LEU A 181 -9.29 -14.20 -5.43
C LEU A 181 -10.39 -14.18 -4.37
N LEU A 182 -10.70 -13.00 -3.83
CA LEU A 182 -11.77 -12.83 -2.84
C LEU A 182 -13.16 -13.12 -3.43
N LYS A 183 -13.42 -12.70 -4.67
CA LYS A 183 -14.66 -13.01 -5.40
C LYS A 183 -14.78 -14.50 -5.71
N LYS A 184 -13.68 -15.17 -6.04
CA LYS A 184 -13.64 -16.60 -6.37
C LYS A 184 -13.78 -17.49 -5.14
N TYR A 185 -13.30 -17.04 -3.98
CA TYR A 185 -13.28 -17.82 -2.74
C TYR A 185 -13.87 -17.02 -1.56
N PRO A 186 -15.15 -16.60 -1.64
CA PRO A 186 -15.75 -15.73 -0.63
C PRO A 186 -15.79 -16.38 0.76
N GLN A 187 -15.89 -17.70 0.86
CA GLN A 187 -15.88 -18.43 2.13
C GLN A 187 -14.55 -18.34 2.90
N GLU A 188 -13.43 -18.19 2.18
CA GLU A 188 -12.10 -18.09 2.80
C GLU A 188 -11.81 -16.65 3.28
N SER A 189 -12.61 -15.67 2.82
CA SER A 189 -12.43 -14.24 3.16
C SER A 189 -12.96 -13.89 4.56
N SER A 190 -14.03 -14.54 5.02
CA SER A 190 -14.62 -14.32 6.35
C SER A 190 -13.81 -15.01 7.45
N GLU A 191 -13.06 -16.04 7.10
CA GLU A 191 -12.25 -16.79 8.06
C GLU A 191 -10.93 -16.09 8.37
N GLN A 192 -10.40 -15.19 7.53
CA GLN A 192 -9.14 -14.51 7.81
C GLN A 192 -9.34 -13.10 8.39
N ILE A 193 -9.06 -12.93 9.68
CA ILE A 193 -8.90 -11.58 10.26
C ILE A 193 -7.41 -11.29 10.39
N CYS A 194 -6.95 -10.24 9.72
CA CYS A 194 -5.68 -9.59 10.04
C CYS A 194 -5.84 -8.89 11.41
N ARG A 195 -5.14 -9.41 12.44
CA ARG A 195 -5.01 -8.70 13.73
C ARG A 195 -3.65 -8.01 13.77
N ALA A 196 -3.52 -7.03 14.68
CA ALA A 196 -2.26 -6.34 14.94
C ALA A 196 -1.08 -7.31 15.24
N ASP A 197 -1.39 -8.51 15.72
CA ASP A 197 -0.41 -9.55 16.09
C ASP A 197 -0.14 -10.56 14.94
N GLY A 198 -0.76 -10.35 13.76
CA GLY A 198 -0.68 -11.23 12.60
C GLY A 198 -2.05 -11.79 12.14
N TRP A 199 -2.01 -12.58 11.08
CA TRP A 199 -3.20 -13.21 10.50
C TRP A 199 -3.73 -14.36 11.38
N CYS A 200 -5.00 -14.30 11.75
CA CYS A 200 -5.66 -15.35 12.53
C CYS A 200 -6.93 -15.84 11.84
N MET A 201 -7.19 -17.15 11.92
CA MET A 201 -8.42 -17.71 11.39
C MET A 201 -9.55 -17.65 12.43
N LEU A 202 -10.66 -16.99 12.08
CA LEU A 202 -11.89 -17.01 12.85
C LEU A 202 -12.50 -18.40 12.79
N GLN A 203 -12.92 -18.89 13.95
CA GLN A 203 -13.74 -20.09 14.02
C GLN A 203 -15.19 -19.67 14.25
N GLU A 204 -16.07 -20.02 13.31
CA GLU A 204 -17.51 -20.03 13.59
C GLU A 204 -17.81 -21.12 14.65
N GLN A 205 -18.64 -20.75 15.65
CA GLN A 205 -18.86 -21.51 16.90
C GLN A 205 -20.12 -22.37 16.93
#